data_AF-A0A522UAQ1-F1
#
_entry.id   AF-A0A522UAQ1-F1
#
_cell.length_a   1.000
_cell.length_b   1.000
_cell.length_c   1.000
_cell.angle_alpha   90.00
_cell.angle_beta   90.00
_cell.angle_gamma   90.00
#
_symmetry.space_group_name_H-M   'P 1'
#
loop_
_entity.id
_entity.type
_entity.pdbx_description
1 polymer ?
#
loop_
_entity_poly.entity_id
_entity_poly.type
_entity_poly.pdbx_seq_one_letter_code
_entity_poly.pdbx_strand_id
1 'polypeptide(L)'
;MSDLPGLMLGTSPFIGAGQFGSKSLDYRRQFFNNPDNMTRLFVHSANLGVKAVQLIGYQPLVAALMKAEEIFGDFFVAVTIPRGDFASNLDLVSPLEPEFVSVHAQFCDEFDSRLNEWIDMIRDAGAKPAASTHSPGSTIPLLDELGFEAYLAPVNSAGYGMEPDIESTLMALERTRKKVLAIKPLAAGKLSPEKSVFKYIYRYADSIAVGITSVEEMEETYSSALGCR
;
A
#
# COMPACT_ATOMS: atom_id res chain seq x y z
N MET A 1 9.93 0.22 18.77
CA MET A 1 9.06 0.42 17.60
C MET A 1 9.48 -0.61 16.58
N SER A 2 8.56 -1.45 16.08
CA SER A 2 8.88 -2.31 14.93
C SER A 2 9.24 -1.42 13.75
N ASP A 3 10.38 -1.69 13.12
CA ASP A 3 10.78 -1.00 11.90
C ASP A 3 9.81 -1.35 10.77
N LEU A 4 9.48 -0.36 9.94
CA LEU A 4 8.66 -0.57 8.74
C LEU A 4 9.33 -1.63 7.84
N PRO A 5 8.62 -2.68 7.38
CA PRO A 5 9.23 -3.72 6.56
C PRO A 5 9.65 -3.13 5.21
N GLY A 6 10.80 -3.54 4.68
CA GLY A 6 11.31 -2.97 3.41
C GLY A 6 10.42 -3.28 2.21
N LEU A 7 9.77 -4.44 2.19
CA LEU A 7 8.93 -4.91 1.09
C LEU A 7 7.59 -5.44 1.63
N MET A 8 6.51 -5.16 0.91
CA MET A 8 5.15 -5.59 1.21
C MET A 8 4.46 -6.12 -0.05
N LEU A 9 3.57 -7.09 0.14
CA LEU A 9 2.62 -7.50 -0.89
C LEU A 9 1.50 -6.47 -1.00
N GLY A 10 1.44 -5.75 -2.12
CA GLY A 10 0.36 -4.81 -2.45
C GLY A 10 -0.86 -5.54 -3.00
N THR A 11 -2.05 -5.03 -2.68
CA THR A 11 -3.32 -5.71 -2.98
C THR A 11 -4.19 -4.98 -4.01
N SER A 12 -3.68 -3.93 -4.65
CA SER A 12 -4.43 -3.21 -5.70
C SER A 12 -4.86 -4.08 -6.90
N PRO A 13 -4.10 -5.11 -7.34
CA PRO A 13 -4.60 -6.04 -8.35
C PRO A 13 -5.83 -6.80 -7.86
N PHE A 14 -5.89 -7.15 -6.58
CA PHE A 14 -6.94 -8.02 -6.04
C PHE A 14 -8.33 -7.39 -6.11
N ILE A 15 -8.42 -6.07 -6.08
CA ILE A 15 -9.70 -5.35 -6.26
C ILE A 15 -10.03 -5.07 -7.74
N GLY A 16 -9.09 -5.35 -8.65
CA GLY A 16 -9.16 -4.94 -10.04
C GLY A 16 -9.05 -3.43 -10.20
N ALA A 17 -8.05 -2.79 -9.59
CA ALA A 17 -7.90 -1.34 -9.65
C ALA A 17 -7.73 -0.85 -11.10
N GLY A 18 -8.42 0.24 -11.47
CA GLY A 18 -8.48 0.72 -12.86
C GLY A 18 -7.14 1.08 -13.51
N GLN A 19 -6.08 1.27 -12.73
CA GLN A 19 -4.72 1.49 -13.23
C GLN A 19 -4.19 0.34 -14.12
N PHE A 20 -4.76 -0.85 -14.04
CA PHE A 20 -4.38 -2.01 -14.85
C PHE A 20 -5.14 -2.12 -16.19
N GLY A 21 -5.96 -1.13 -16.53
CA GLY A 21 -6.68 -1.08 -17.81
C GLY A 21 -7.60 -2.29 -18.00
N SER A 22 -7.55 -2.93 -19.16
CA SER A 22 -8.40 -4.09 -19.49
C SER A 22 -8.20 -5.30 -18.56
N LYS A 23 -6.99 -5.47 -17.99
CA LYS A 23 -6.69 -6.57 -17.05
C LYS A 23 -7.44 -6.46 -15.73
N SER A 24 -7.92 -5.27 -15.37
CA SER A 24 -8.61 -5.00 -14.11
C SER A 24 -9.81 -5.93 -13.90
N LEU A 25 -10.56 -6.23 -14.97
CA LEU A 25 -11.72 -7.12 -14.91
C LEU A 25 -11.32 -8.57 -14.62
N ASP A 26 -10.24 -9.02 -15.25
CA ASP A 26 -9.72 -10.38 -15.06
C ASP A 26 -9.16 -10.55 -13.66
N TYR A 27 -8.40 -9.56 -13.15
CA TYR A 27 -7.92 -9.58 -11.77
C TYR A 27 -9.08 -9.57 -10.76
N ARG A 28 -10.12 -8.77 -10.99
CA ARG A 28 -11.30 -8.77 -10.11
C ARG A 28 -11.98 -10.14 -10.07
N ARG A 29 -12.15 -10.80 -11.22
CA ARG A 29 -12.69 -12.16 -11.29
C ARG A 29 -11.77 -13.15 -10.57
N GLN A 30 -10.47 -13.05 -10.79
CA GLN A 30 -9.49 -13.97 -10.23
C GLN A 30 -9.34 -13.84 -8.72
N PHE A 31 -9.47 -12.64 -8.14
CA PHE A 31 -9.17 -12.39 -6.74
C PHE A 31 -10.38 -11.96 -5.92
N PHE A 32 -10.97 -10.79 -6.23
CA PHE A 32 -12.08 -10.25 -5.46
C PHE A 32 -13.26 -11.23 -5.32
N ASN A 33 -13.52 -11.98 -6.40
CA ASN A 33 -14.60 -12.98 -6.44
C ASN A 33 -14.15 -14.38 -5.99
N ASN A 34 -12.86 -14.59 -5.71
CA ASN A 34 -12.29 -15.87 -5.29
C ASN A 34 -11.24 -15.68 -4.18
N PRO A 35 -11.66 -15.43 -2.92
CA PRO A 35 -10.75 -15.09 -1.81
C PRO A 35 -9.65 -16.11 -1.48
N ASP A 36 -9.87 -17.38 -1.82
CA ASP A 36 -8.85 -18.44 -1.65
C ASP A 36 -7.60 -18.17 -2.50
N ASN A 37 -7.73 -17.51 -3.67
CA ASN A 37 -6.57 -17.15 -4.48
C ASN A 37 -5.72 -16.07 -3.79
N MET A 38 -6.36 -15.11 -3.11
CA MET A 38 -5.66 -14.10 -2.31
C MET A 38 -4.96 -14.75 -1.11
N THR A 39 -5.66 -15.63 -0.39
CA THR A 39 -5.12 -16.39 0.76
C THR A 39 -3.83 -17.14 0.37
N ARG A 40 -3.86 -17.84 -0.78
CA ARG A 40 -2.69 -18.56 -1.30
C ARG A 40 -1.50 -17.63 -1.55
N LEU A 41 -1.73 -16.45 -2.12
CA LEU A 41 -0.66 -15.47 -2.37
C LEU A 41 -0.12 -14.86 -1.07
N PHE A 42 -0.97 -14.58 -0.07
CA PHE A 42 -0.51 -14.12 1.24
C PHE A 42 0.39 -15.16 1.92
N VAL A 43 -0.05 -16.41 1.99
CA VAL A 43 0.74 -17.51 2.57
C VAL A 43 2.04 -17.72 1.80
N HIS A 44 2.01 -17.71 0.47
CA HIS A 44 3.21 -17.87 -0.34
C HIS A 44 4.20 -16.71 -0.14
N SER A 45 3.72 -15.47 -0.10
CA SER A 45 4.55 -14.29 0.21
C SER A 45 5.28 -14.42 1.53
N ALA A 46 4.59 -14.91 2.55
CA ALA A 46 5.16 -15.12 3.87
C ALA A 46 6.23 -16.22 3.88
N ASN A 47 6.00 -17.32 3.15
CA ASN A 47 6.99 -18.38 2.96
C ASN A 47 8.28 -17.89 2.27
N LEU A 48 8.17 -16.88 1.38
CA LEU A 48 9.32 -16.22 0.75
C LEU A 48 9.98 -15.16 1.65
N GLY A 49 9.56 -15.04 2.91
CA GLY A 49 10.12 -14.09 3.88
C GLY A 49 9.52 -12.69 3.83
N VAL A 50 8.47 -12.46 3.02
CA VAL A 50 7.73 -11.19 2.96
C VAL A 50 6.41 -11.36 3.70
N LYS A 51 6.49 -11.23 5.03
CA LYS A 51 5.36 -11.30 5.97
C LYS A 51 4.75 -9.92 6.23
N ALA A 52 4.50 -9.16 5.16
CA ALA A 52 3.96 -7.81 5.24
C ALA A 52 3.01 -7.53 4.06
N VAL A 53 1.86 -6.91 4.33
CA VAL A 53 0.80 -6.66 3.36
C VAL A 53 0.38 -5.20 3.37
N GLN A 54 0.32 -4.62 2.17
CA GLN A 54 -0.38 -3.35 1.93
C GLN A 54 -1.80 -3.69 1.43
N LEU A 55 -2.77 -3.64 2.35
CA LEU A 55 -4.14 -4.06 2.13
C LEU A 55 -5.03 -2.88 1.68
N ILE A 56 -6.02 -3.14 0.83
CA ILE A 56 -7.18 -2.24 0.66
C ILE A 56 -8.36 -2.86 1.42
N GLY A 57 -8.95 -2.11 2.35
CA GLY A 57 -9.91 -2.58 3.35
C GLY A 57 -11.30 -2.95 2.81
N TYR A 58 -11.37 -3.95 1.92
CA TYR A 58 -12.63 -4.56 1.49
C TYR A 58 -12.80 -5.95 2.11
N GLN A 59 -14.04 -6.32 2.40
CA GLN A 59 -14.37 -7.57 3.12
C GLN A 59 -13.71 -8.82 2.51
N PRO A 60 -13.70 -9.06 1.19
CA PRO A 60 -13.07 -10.26 0.63
C PRO A 60 -11.55 -10.31 0.89
N LEU A 61 -10.88 -9.15 0.90
CA LEU A 61 -9.45 -9.04 1.13
C LEU A 61 -9.13 -9.25 2.61
N VAL A 62 -9.91 -8.65 3.51
CA VAL A 62 -9.80 -8.83 4.97
C VAL A 62 -9.96 -10.30 5.33
N ALA A 63 -11.03 -10.95 4.85
CA ALA A 63 -11.28 -12.36 5.14
C ALA A 63 -10.17 -13.28 4.60
N ALA A 64 -9.60 -12.97 3.43
CA ALA A 64 -8.49 -13.73 2.88
C ALA A 64 -7.19 -13.57 3.69
N LEU A 65 -6.92 -12.37 4.23
CA LEU A 65 -5.75 -12.14 5.07
C LEU A 65 -5.89 -12.81 6.44
N MET A 66 -7.05 -12.71 7.09
CA MET A 66 -7.34 -13.42 8.35
C MET A 66 -7.14 -14.93 8.19
N LYS A 67 -7.63 -15.51 7.08
CA LYS A 67 -7.41 -16.93 6.78
C LYS A 67 -5.93 -17.27 6.56
N ALA A 68 -5.14 -16.34 6.00
CA ALA A 68 -3.70 -16.53 5.87
C ALA A 68 -2.97 -16.45 7.22
N GLU A 69 -3.44 -15.58 8.14
CA GLU A 69 -2.95 -15.48 9.52
C GLU A 69 -3.25 -16.74 10.33
N GLU A 70 -4.42 -17.36 10.15
CA GLU A 70 -4.71 -18.67 10.75
C GLU A 70 -3.73 -19.77 10.29
N ILE A 71 -3.21 -19.66 9.07
CA ILE A 71 -2.32 -20.67 8.47
C ILE A 71 -0.85 -20.42 8.81
N PHE A 72 -0.41 -19.16 8.78
CA PHE A 72 1.02 -18.79 8.83
C PHE A 72 1.38 -17.94 10.07
N GLY A 73 0.39 -17.39 10.76
CA GLY A 73 0.53 -16.40 11.84
C GLY A 73 0.54 -14.96 11.33
N ASP A 74 0.61 -14.03 12.28
CA ASP A 74 0.31 -12.59 12.12
C ASP A 74 1.16 -11.87 11.06
N PHE A 75 0.56 -11.05 10.21
CA PHE A 75 1.30 -10.24 9.24
C PHE A 75 1.54 -8.82 9.77
N PHE A 76 2.56 -8.15 9.25
CA PHE A 76 2.56 -6.69 9.30
C PHE A 76 1.51 -6.18 8.31
N VAL A 77 0.59 -5.32 8.73
CA VAL A 77 -0.53 -4.83 7.94
C VAL A 77 -0.53 -3.30 7.87
N ALA A 78 -0.33 -2.77 6.66
CA ALA A 78 -0.65 -1.39 6.32
C ALA A 78 -1.92 -1.35 5.46
N VAL A 79 -3.05 -0.97 6.05
CA VAL A 79 -4.35 -0.99 5.36
C VAL A 79 -4.75 0.40 4.88
N THR A 80 -5.36 0.50 3.70
CA THR A 80 -6.03 1.72 3.22
C THR A 80 -7.53 1.56 3.34
N ILE A 81 -8.17 2.47 4.06
CA ILE A 81 -9.63 2.55 4.18
C ILE A 81 -10.18 3.05 2.85
N PRO A 82 -10.99 2.27 2.11
CA PRO A 82 -11.52 2.69 0.82
C PRO A 82 -12.60 3.76 0.97
N ARG A 83 -13.12 4.23 -0.19
CA ARG A 83 -14.27 5.14 -0.23
C ARG A 83 -15.48 4.53 0.50
N GLY A 84 -16.31 5.39 1.07
CA GLY A 84 -17.54 5.00 1.77
C GLY A 84 -17.56 5.57 3.18
N ASP A 85 -18.24 4.86 4.08
CA ASP A 85 -18.28 5.21 5.49
C ASP A 85 -16.95 4.82 6.16
N PHE A 86 -16.22 5.82 6.66
CA PHE A 86 -14.89 5.61 7.22
C PHE A 86 -14.94 4.75 8.50
N ALA A 87 -15.90 5.03 9.39
CA ALA A 87 -16.05 4.30 10.65
C ALA A 87 -16.34 2.81 10.42
N SER A 88 -17.35 2.50 9.60
CA SER A 88 -17.68 1.09 9.28
C SER A 88 -16.52 0.36 8.61
N ASN A 89 -15.76 1.03 7.74
CA ASN A 89 -14.60 0.42 7.10
C ASN A 89 -13.42 0.25 8.07
N LEU A 90 -13.26 1.13 9.05
CA LEU A 90 -12.25 1.00 10.10
C LEU A 90 -12.58 -0.20 11.01
N ASP A 91 -13.86 -0.33 11.42
CA ASP A 91 -14.33 -1.48 12.19
C ASP A 91 -14.11 -2.79 11.45
N LEU A 92 -14.36 -2.81 10.14
CA LEU A 92 -14.15 -3.98 9.28
C LEU A 92 -12.70 -4.48 9.32
N VAL A 93 -11.71 -3.58 9.36
CA VAL A 93 -10.29 -3.95 9.32
C VAL A 93 -9.68 -4.12 10.71
N SER A 94 -10.38 -3.71 11.77
CA SER A 94 -9.89 -3.78 13.16
C SER A 94 -9.44 -5.18 13.62
N PRO A 95 -10.05 -6.32 13.20
CA PRO A 95 -9.58 -7.63 13.62
C PRO A 95 -8.19 -8.02 13.12
N LEU A 96 -7.66 -7.29 12.12
CA LEU A 96 -6.30 -7.47 11.61
C LEU A 96 -5.24 -6.72 12.43
N GLU A 97 -5.66 -5.91 13.42
CA GLU A 97 -4.77 -5.09 14.26
C GLU A 97 -3.69 -4.32 13.47
N PRO A 98 -4.06 -3.54 12.44
CA PRO A 98 -3.09 -2.98 11.49
C PRO A 98 -2.13 -1.98 12.13
N GLU A 99 -0.84 -2.05 11.82
CA GLU A 99 0.15 -1.08 12.30
C GLU A 99 -0.07 0.31 11.71
N PHE A 100 -0.51 0.37 10.46
CA PHE A 100 -0.85 1.62 9.78
C PHE A 100 -2.24 1.54 9.16
N VAL A 101 -3.05 2.58 9.39
CA VAL A 101 -4.32 2.78 8.68
C VAL A 101 -4.22 4.06 7.87
N SER A 102 -4.41 3.92 6.57
CA SER A 102 -4.28 4.99 5.59
C SER A 102 -5.64 5.49 5.12
N VAL A 103 -5.82 6.80 5.12
CA VAL A 103 -6.96 7.44 4.46
C VAL A 103 -6.75 7.40 2.94
N HIS A 104 -7.78 7.06 2.18
CA HIS A 104 -7.70 6.95 0.72
C HIS A 104 -7.35 8.27 0.04
N ALA A 105 -6.58 8.18 -1.05
CA ALA A 105 -6.07 9.32 -1.82
C ALA A 105 -7.11 10.36 -2.21
N GLN A 106 -8.32 9.94 -2.61
CA GLN A 106 -9.41 10.87 -2.91
C GLN A 106 -9.62 11.91 -1.80
N PHE A 107 -9.69 11.50 -0.54
CA PHE A 107 -9.97 12.46 0.54
C PHE A 107 -8.73 13.27 0.93
N CYS A 108 -7.55 12.66 0.83
CA CYS A 108 -6.28 13.32 1.12
C CYS A 108 -5.95 14.40 0.09
N ASP A 109 -6.08 14.08 -1.19
CA ASP A 109 -5.79 14.98 -2.31
C ASP A 109 -6.85 16.09 -2.45
N GLU A 110 -8.08 15.86 -1.96
CA GLU A 110 -9.15 16.87 -1.88
C GLU A 110 -9.11 17.71 -0.58
N PHE A 111 -8.18 17.43 0.35
CA PHE A 111 -8.09 18.07 1.66
C PHE A 111 -9.41 18.04 2.44
N ASP A 112 -10.02 16.85 2.55
CA ASP A 112 -11.29 16.69 3.23
C ASP A 112 -11.24 17.27 4.65
N SER A 113 -12.26 18.08 5.00
CA SER A 113 -12.35 18.71 6.32
C SER A 113 -12.33 17.71 7.50
N ARG A 114 -12.64 16.44 7.24
CA ARG A 114 -12.73 15.37 8.24
C ARG A 114 -11.39 14.66 8.50
N LEU A 115 -10.30 15.02 7.82
CA LEU A 115 -9.02 14.31 7.98
C LEU A 115 -8.53 14.26 9.43
N ASN A 116 -8.69 15.33 10.21
CA ASN A 116 -8.29 15.33 11.63
C ASN A 116 -9.16 14.38 12.48
N GLU A 117 -10.46 14.32 12.23
CA GLU A 117 -11.36 13.37 12.89
C GLU A 117 -10.95 11.93 12.60
N TRP A 118 -10.66 11.60 11.34
CA TRP A 118 -10.22 10.25 10.97
C TRP A 118 -8.84 9.90 11.50
N ILE A 119 -7.92 10.87 11.59
CA ILE A 119 -6.62 10.69 12.26
C ILE A 119 -6.83 10.27 13.72
N ASP A 120 -7.72 10.95 14.44
CA ASP A 120 -7.98 10.63 15.84
C ASP A 120 -8.68 9.27 15.99
N MET A 121 -9.66 8.95 15.13
CA MET A 121 -10.28 7.62 15.09
C MET A 121 -9.28 6.50 14.85
N ILE A 122 -8.31 6.70 13.94
CA ILE A 122 -7.26 5.71 13.67
C ILE A 122 -6.39 5.47 14.91
N ARG A 123 -6.02 6.55 15.63
CA ARG A 123 -5.22 6.44 16.86
C ARG A 123 -5.98 5.76 17.98
N ASP A 124 -7.26 6.09 18.15
CA ASP A 124 -8.14 5.49 19.15
C ASP A 124 -8.32 3.98 18.89
N ALA A 125 -8.28 3.56 17.63
CA ALA A 125 -8.25 2.16 17.21
C ALA A 125 -6.87 1.48 17.40
N GLY A 126 -5.86 2.19 17.92
CA GLY A 126 -4.53 1.66 18.21
C GLY A 126 -3.55 1.62 17.03
N ALA A 127 -3.92 2.17 15.87
CA ALA A 127 -3.11 2.17 14.66
C ALA A 127 -2.44 3.53 14.40
N LYS A 128 -1.41 3.55 13.57
CA LYS A 128 -0.74 4.79 13.15
C LYS A 128 -1.46 5.41 11.95
N PRO A 129 -1.86 6.69 12.00
CA PRO A 129 -2.49 7.37 10.89
C PRO A 129 -1.53 7.53 9.71
N ALA A 130 -1.98 7.12 8.53
CA ALA A 130 -1.29 7.34 7.27
C ALA A 130 -2.22 8.03 6.25
N ALA A 131 -1.63 8.61 5.21
CA ALA A 131 -2.36 9.20 4.10
C ALA A 131 -1.89 8.60 2.78
N SER A 132 -2.83 8.15 1.94
CA SER A 132 -2.53 7.81 0.56
C SER A 132 -2.65 9.05 -0.31
N THR A 133 -1.92 9.11 -1.41
CA THR A 133 -2.00 10.23 -2.35
C THR A 133 -1.79 9.75 -3.79
N HIS A 134 -2.45 10.39 -4.75
CA HIS A 134 -2.14 10.28 -6.17
C HIS A 134 -1.33 11.48 -6.69
N SER A 135 -1.26 12.56 -5.91
CA SER A 135 -0.54 13.79 -6.23
C SER A 135 0.45 14.18 -5.13
N PRO A 136 1.48 13.35 -4.88
CA PRO A 136 2.38 13.53 -3.75
C PRO A 136 3.08 14.90 -3.70
N GLY A 137 3.44 15.48 -4.85
CA GLY A 137 4.11 16.79 -4.90
C GLY A 137 3.25 17.95 -4.39
N SER A 138 1.93 17.84 -4.46
CA SER A 138 1.00 18.85 -3.92
C SER A 138 0.41 18.46 -2.56
N THR A 139 0.11 17.18 -2.36
CA THR A 139 -0.63 16.71 -1.18
C THR A 139 0.27 16.60 0.04
N ILE A 140 1.46 16.00 -0.09
CA ILE A 140 2.35 15.78 1.07
C ILE A 140 2.71 17.09 1.77
N PRO A 141 3.15 18.17 1.08
CA PRO A 141 3.52 19.42 1.76
C PRO A 141 2.39 20.04 2.58
N LEU A 142 1.14 19.83 2.18
CA LEU A 142 -0.03 20.36 2.86
C LEU A 142 -0.48 19.47 4.03
N LEU A 143 -0.35 18.15 3.90
CA LEU A 143 -0.71 17.20 4.95
C LEU A 143 0.41 16.99 6.00
N ASP A 144 1.64 17.43 5.75
CA ASP A 144 2.81 17.18 6.63
C ASP A 144 2.64 17.83 8.03
N GLU A 145 1.88 18.93 8.08
CA GLU A 145 1.50 19.65 9.29
C GLU A 145 0.39 18.94 10.09
N LEU A 146 -0.29 17.95 9.50
CA LEU A 146 -1.30 17.16 10.20
C LEU A 146 -0.69 15.99 10.97
N GLY A 147 -1.56 15.31 11.72
CA GLY A 147 -1.22 14.18 12.59
C GLY A 147 -0.82 12.87 11.89
N PHE A 148 -0.61 12.85 10.57
CA PHE A 148 -0.17 11.64 9.86
C PHE A 148 1.28 11.27 10.23
N GLU A 149 1.56 9.97 10.24
CA GLU A 149 2.87 9.38 10.53
C GLU A 149 3.53 8.75 9.30
N ALA A 150 2.75 8.47 8.25
CA ALA A 150 3.26 7.91 7.00
C ALA A 150 2.45 8.33 5.77
N TYR A 151 3.09 8.27 4.59
CA TYR A 151 2.49 8.49 3.29
C TYR A 151 2.59 7.24 2.41
N LEU A 152 1.49 6.88 1.76
CA LEU A 152 1.48 5.94 0.64
C LEU A 152 1.49 6.76 -0.64
N ALA A 153 2.65 6.83 -1.30
CA ALA A 153 2.89 7.72 -2.43
C ALA A 153 3.47 6.96 -3.64
N PRO A 154 3.10 7.31 -4.88
CA PRO A 154 3.74 6.77 -6.06
C PRO A 154 5.22 7.15 -6.13
N VAL A 155 6.10 6.16 -6.26
CA VAL A 155 7.54 6.36 -6.46
C VAL A 155 8.04 5.32 -7.45
N ASN A 156 8.53 5.74 -8.61
CA ASN A 156 9.11 4.86 -9.62
C ASN A 156 9.97 5.66 -10.60
N SER A 157 10.92 4.99 -11.26
CA SER A 157 11.84 5.64 -12.21
C SER A 157 11.18 6.13 -13.50
N ALA A 158 9.93 5.75 -13.76
CA ALA A 158 9.16 6.17 -14.94
C ALA A 158 8.27 7.40 -14.69
N GLY A 159 8.20 7.91 -13.45
CA GLY A 159 7.32 9.05 -13.10
C GLY A 159 5.83 8.73 -13.10
N TYR A 160 5.44 7.46 -13.16
CA TYR A 160 4.03 7.09 -13.25
C TYR A 160 3.28 7.38 -11.95
N GLY A 161 2.28 8.27 -12.02
CA GLY A 161 1.49 8.71 -10.86
C GLY A 161 2.26 9.62 -9.91
N MET A 162 3.42 10.15 -10.30
CA MET A 162 4.19 11.13 -9.53
C MET A 162 3.72 12.54 -9.93
N GLU A 163 2.53 12.92 -9.46
CA GLU A 163 1.90 14.20 -9.79
C GLU A 163 2.24 15.30 -8.76
N PRO A 164 2.23 16.59 -9.18
CA PRO A 164 1.96 17.07 -10.54
C PRO A 164 3.11 16.78 -11.52
N ASP A 165 4.31 16.58 -11.01
CA ASP A 165 5.49 16.20 -11.76
C ASP A 165 6.50 15.43 -10.89
N ILE A 166 7.49 14.82 -11.53
CA ILE A 166 8.52 14.01 -10.86
C ILE A 166 9.33 14.85 -9.87
N GLU A 167 9.71 16.07 -10.25
CA GLU A 167 10.60 16.92 -9.44
C GLU A 167 9.93 17.34 -8.14
N SER A 168 8.71 17.87 -8.22
CA SER A 168 7.93 18.28 -7.05
C SER A 168 7.58 17.09 -6.15
N THR A 169 7.28 15.92 -6.74
CA THR A 169 7.08 14.67 -5.99
C THR A 169 8.31 14.29 -5.19
N LEU A 170 9.48 14.18 -5.84
CA LEU A 170 10.72 13.79 -5.16
C LEU A 170 11.10 14.81 -4.08
N MET A 171 10.93 16.11 -4.36
CA MET A 171 11.16 17.16 -3.38
C MET A 171 10.25 17.04 -2.14
N ALA A 172 8.97 16.70 -2.33
CA ALA A 172 8.05 16.49 -1.22
C ALA A 172 8.44 15.27 -0.37
N LEU A 173 8.85 14.17 -1.02
CA LEU A 173 9.31 12.94 -0.36
C LEU A 173 10.62 13.13 0.41
N GLU A 174 11.56 13.93 -0.10
CA GLU A 174 12.83 14.23 0.58
C GLU A 174 12.66 15.19 1.77
N ARG A 175 11.64 16.06 1.74
CA ARG A 175 11.40 17.06 2.78
C ARG A 175 10.57 16.55 3.94
N THR A 176 9.64 15.64 3.69
CA THR A 176 8.80 15.09 4.77
C THR A 176 9.67 14.33 5.78
N ARG A 177 9.32 14.45 7.05
CA ARG A 177 9.93 13.66 8.14
C ARG A 177 9.12 12.40 8.47
N LYS A 178 8.00 12.19 7.78
CA LYS A 178 7.10 11.04 7.96
C LYS A 178 7.65 9.84 7.19
N LYS A 179 7.14 8.64 7.50
CA LYS A 179 7.51 7.44 6.77
C LYS A 179 6.92 7.43 5.36
N VAL A 180 7.63 6.88 4.39
CA VAL A 180 7.13 6.76 3.01
C VAL A 180 7.03 5.29 2.61
N LEU A 181 5.82 4.87 2.24
CA LEU A 181 5.51 3.57 1.64
C LEU A 181 5.30 3.81 0.14
N ALA A 182 6.26 3.39 -0.68
CA ALA A 182 6.15 3.52 -2.13
C ALA A 182 5.08 2.58 -2.69
N ILE A 183 4.10 3.15 -3.39
CA ILE A 183 3.12 2.42 -4.20
C ILE A 183 3.42 2.62 -5.68
N LYS A 184 2.79 1.79 -6.54
CA LYS A 184 3.02 1.78 -8.00
C LYS A 184 4.52 1.68 -8.39
N PRO A 185 5.35 0.88 -7.69
CA PRO A 185 6.80 0.87 -7.91
C PRO A 185 7.21 0.42 -9.31
N LEU A 186 6.38 -0.43 -9.94
CA LEU A 186 6.61 -0.96 -11.29
C LEU A 186 5.77 -0.23 -12.37
N ALA A 187 5.29 0.98 -12.07
CA ALA A 187 4.54 1.83 -12.99
C ALA A 187 3.35 1.10 -13.68
N ALA A 188 2.57 0.35 -12.89
CA ALA A 188 1.47 -0.50 -13.36
C ALA A 188 1.89 -1.55 -14.42
N GLY A 189 3.09 -2.12 -14.27
CA GLY A 189 3.63 -3.16 -15.15
C GLY A 189 4.40 -2.63 -16.36
N LYS A 190 4.70 -1.32 -16.41
CA LYS A 190 5.55 -0.72 -17.46
C LYS A 190 7.05 -0.89 -17.19
N LEU A 191 7.43 -1.16 -15.94
CA LEU A 191 8.81 -1.44 -15.54
C LEU A 191 8.94 -2.90 -15.14
N SER A 192 10.01 -3.55 -15.61
CA SER A 192 10.40 -4.87 -15.14
C SER A 192 10.94 -4.79 -13.69
N PRO A 193 10.76 -5.84 -12.87
CA PRO A 193 11.21 -5.86 -11.48
C PRO A 193 12.73 -6.07 -11.39
N GLU A 194 13.51 -5.07 -11.77
CA GLU A 194 14.97 -5.12 -11.67
C GLU A 194 15.49 -4.55 -10.35
N LYS A 195 16.64 -5.06 -9.86
CA LYS A 195 17.35 -4.51 -8.69
C LYS A 195 17.60 -3.00 -8.77
N SER A 196 17.89 -2.49 -9.97
CA SER A 196 18.11 -1.06 -10.24
C SER A 196 16.86 -0.22 -9.93
N VAL A 197 15.67 -0.73 -10.27
CA VAL A 197 14.38 -0.07 -10.02
C VAL A 197 14.11 0.01 -8.52
N PHE A 198 14.27 -1.08 -7.78
CA PHE A 198 14.05 -1.07 -6.32
C PHE A 198 15.05 -0.17 -5.59
N LYS A 199 16.34 -0.23 -5.95
CA LYS A 199 17.37 0.67 -5.38
C LYS A 199 17.07 2.14 -5.63
N TYR A 200 16.53 2.48 -6.81
CA TYR A 200 16.09 3.85 -7.09
C TYR A 200 14.99 4.29 -6.11
N ILE A 201 14.00 3.42 -5.88
CA ILE A 201 12.85 3.74 -5.02
C ILE A 201 13.27 3.90 -3.55
N TYR A 202 14.13 3.03 -3.02
CA TYR A 202 14.60 3.10 -1.64
C TYR A 202 15.40 4.37 -1.30
N ARG A 203 15.78 5.18 -2.29
CA ARG A 203 16.35 6.52 -2.03
C ARG A 203 15.33 7.52 -1.50
N TYR A 204 14.03 7.27 -1.74
CA TYR A 204 12.94 8.19 -1.45
C TYR A 204 11.84 7.55 -0.59
N ALA A 205 11.94 6.26 -0.26
CA ALA A 205 10.93 5.53 0.48
C ALA A 205 11.55 4.57 1.51
N ASP A 206 10.87 4.40 2.64
CA ASP A 206 11.24 3.46 3.70
C ASP A 206 10.79 2.03 3.40
N SER A 207 9.75 1.87 2.58
CA SER A 207 9.13 0.60 2.21
C SER A 207 8.54 0.62 0.79
N ILE A 208 8.35 -0.55 0.19
CA ILE A 208 7.77 -0.71 -1.14
C ILE A 208 6.60 -1.70 -1.08
N ALA A 209 5.45 -1.34 -1.63
CA ALA A 209 4.32 -2.23 -1.85
C ALA A 209 4.17 -2.57 -3.34
N VAL A 210 4.39 -3.84 -3.71
CA VAL A 210 4.26 -4.32 -5.10
C VAL A 210 2.98 -5.13 -5.26
N GLY A 211 2.12 -4.74 -6.19
CA GLY A 211 0.95 -5.53 -6.55
C GLY A 211 1.33 -6.73 -7.40
N ILE A 212 1.01 -7.94 -6.94
CA ILE A 212 1.40 -9.21 -7.57
C ILE A 212 0.17 -10.08 -7.82
N THR A 213 0.16 -10.82 -8.93
CA THR A 213 -0.98 -11.63 -9.38
C THR A 213 -0.68 -13.11 -9.59
N SER A 214 0.57 -13.53 -9.47
CA SER A 214 0.92 -14.96 -9.50
C SER A 214 2.13 -15.28 -8.62
N VAL A 215 2.36 -16.56 -8.38
CA VAL A 215 3.53 -17.04 -7.64
C VAL A 215 4.82 -16.75 -8.41
N GLU A 216 4.79 -16.92 -9.73
CA GLU A 216 5.94 -16.69 -10.60
C GLU A 216 6.36 -15.21 -10.60
N GLU A 217 5.37 -14.30 -10.71
CA GLU A 217 5.61 -12.85 -10.59
C GLU A 217 6.14 -12.48 -9.20
N MET A 218 5.68 -13.18 -8.14
CA MET A 218 6.15 -12.99 -6.78
C MET A 218 7.62 -13.37 -6.62
N GLU A 219 7.99 -14.58 -7.05
CA GLU A 219 9.35 -15.09 -6.96
C GLU A 219 10.32 -14.20 -7.75
N GLU A 220 9.97 -13.82 -8.98
CA GLU A 220 10.75 -12.89 -9.80
C GLU A 220 10.93 -11.56 -9.07
N THR A 221 9.83 -10.94 -8.63
CA THR A 221 9.84 -9.63 -7.98
C THR A 221 10.65 -9.63 -6.69
N TYR A 222 10.42 -10.62 -5.82
CA TYR A 222 11.05 -10.67 -4.51
C TYR A 222 12.55 -10.97 -4.62
N SER A 223 12.96 -11.80 -5.58
CA SER A 223 14.39 -12.08 -5.83
C SER A 223 15.19 -10.81 -6.21
N SER A 224 14.52 -9.84 -6.83
CA SER A 224 15.10 -8.53 -7.18
C SER A 224 14.93 -7.48 -6.09
N ALA A 225 13.82 -7.49 -5.36
CA ALA A 225 13.51 -6.46 -4.36
C ALA A 225 14.21 -6.67 -3.02
N LEU A 226 14.39 -7.92 -2.60
CA LEU A 226 15.03 -8.26 -1.33
C LEU A 226 16.53 -7.90 -1.35
N GLY A 227 17.00 -7.31 -0.25
CA GLY A 227 18.39 -6.84 -0.10
C GLY A 227 18.74 -5.57 -0.89
N CYS A 228 17.74 -4.84 -1.39
CA CYS A 228 17.94 -3.55 -2.05
C CYS A 228 17.82 -2.32 -1.13
N ARG A 229 17.32 -2.51 0.10
CA ARG A 229 17.29 -1.49 1.15
C ARG A 229 18.64 -1.39 1.85
#